data_AF-A0A2X1IZ77-F1
#
_entry.id   AF-A0A2X1IZ77-F1
#
_cell.length_a   1.000
_cell.length_b   1.000
_cell.length_c   1.000
_cell.angle_alpha   90.00
_cell.angle_beta   90.00
_cell.angle_gamma   90.00
#
_symmetry.space_group_name_H-M   'P 1'
#
loop_
_entity.id
_entity.type
_entity.pdbx_description
1 polymer ?
#
loop_
_entity_poly.entity_id
_entity_poly.type
_entity_poly.pdbx_seq_one_letter_code
_entity_poly.pdbx_strand_id
1 'polypeptide(L)'
;MRNLNQYQTRGAFAYISDQQKVYARFFWQQTGQDRYRLLLTNPLGSTELELNAQPGNVQLVDNKGQRYTADDAEEMIGKLTGMPIPLNSLRQWIFRFTG
;
A
#
# COMPACT_ATOMS: atom_id res chain seq x y z
N MET A 1 28.12 -7.26 1.05
CA MET A 1 26.80 -7.60 0.44
C MET A 1 25.93 -6.35 0.56
N ARG A 2 25.55 -5.71 -0.56
CA ARG A 2 24.62 -4.56 -0.52
C ARG A 2 23.22 -5.11 -0.21
N ASN A 3 22.76 -4.96 1.02
CA ASN A 3 21.39 -5.29 1.40
C ASN A 3 20.45 -4.33 0.64
N LEU A 4 19.82 -4.81 -0.43
CA LEU A 4 18.76 -4.13 -1.19
C LEU A 4 17.44 -4.09 -0.39
N ASN A 5 17.50 -3.77 0.91
CA ASN A 5 16.35 -3.77 1.80
C ASN A 5 15.68 -2.40 1.91
N GLN A 6 16.23 -1.40 1.21
CA GLN A 6 15.70 -0.06 1.17
C GLN A 6 15.43 0.35 -0.26
N TYR A 7 14.18 0.66 -0.53
CA TYR A 7 13.73 0.99 -1.87
C TYR A 7 12.51 1.89 -1.78
N GLN A 8 12.41 2.80 -2.74
CA GLN A 8 11.28 3.72 -2.84
C GLN A 8 10.84 3.85 -4.29
N THR A 9 9.53 3.82 -4.51
CA THR A 9 8.95 4.14 -5.81
C THR A 9 7.67 4.93 -5.68
N ARG A 10 7.27 5.53 -6.78
CA ARG A 10 6.03 6.26 -6.92
C ARG A 10 5.48 6.06 -8.32
N GLY A 11 4.17 6.17 -8.45
CA GLY A 11 3.54 6.08 -9.77
C GLY A 11 2.04 6.28 -9.71
N ALA A 12 1.38 5.89 -10.80
CA ALA A 12 -0.08 5.87 -10.87
C ALA A 12 -0.62 4.53 -10.36
N PHE A 13 -1.74 4.58 -9.66
CA PHE A 13 -2.52 3.44 -9.20
C PHE A 13 -3.94 3.57 -9.72
N ALA A 14 -4.45 2.49 -10.30
CA ALA A 14 -5.84 2.38 -10.71
C ALA A 14 -6.38 1.03 -10.21
N TYR A 15 -7.42 1.09 -9.39
CA TYR A 15 -8.24 -0.07 -9.05
C TYR A 15 -9.57 0.07 -9.78
N ILE A 16 -9.95 -0.95 -10.55
CA ILE A 16 -11.15 -0.94 -11.38
C ILE A 16 -11.87 -2.27 -11.14
N SER A 17 -13.06 -2.21 -10.58
CA SER A 17 -14.00 -3.32 -10.46
C SER A 17 -15.39 -2.91 -10.95
N ASP A 18 -16.31 -3.86 -10.99
CA ASP A 18 -17.71 -3.58 -11.35
C ASP A 18 -18.40 -2.65 -10.35
N GLN A 19 -17.95 -2.67 -9.09
CA GLN A 19 -18.53 -1.89 -8.00
C GLN A 19 -17.89 -0.51 -7.83
N GLN A 20 -16.59 -0.37 -8.15
CA GLN A 20 -15.89 0.90 -7.93
C GLN A 20 -14.68 1.11 -8.84
N LYS A 21 -14.33 2.38 -9.06
CA LYS A 21 -13.12 2.81 -9.75
C LYS A 21 -12.38 3.81 -8.88
N VAL A 22 -11.15 3.48 -8.50
CA VAL A 22 -10.28 4.32 -7.69
C VAL A 22 -9.04 4.66 -8.50
N TYR A 23 -8.77 5.95 -8.66
CA TYR A 23 -7.57 6.46 -9.31
C TYR A 23 -6.77 7.27 -8.30
N ALA A 24 -5.51 6.89 -8.11
CA ALA A 24 -4.63 7.51 -7.13
C ALA A 24 -3.19 7.60 -7.66
N ARG A 25 -2.36 8.39 -7.00
CA ARG A 25 -0.92 8.21 -7.02
C ARG A 25 -0.55 7.30 -5.87
N PHE A 26 0.38 6.39 -6.10
CA PHE A 26 0.96 5.61 -5.03
C PHE A 26 2.38 6.09 -4.72
N PHE A 27 2.73 5.97 -3.45
CA PHE A 27 4.09 6.05 -2.94
C PHE A 27 4.34 4.79 -2.13
N TRP A 28 5.39 4.05 -2.52
CA TRP A 28 5.83 2.86 -1.82
C TRP A 28 7.22 3.12 -1.26
N GLN A 29 7.40 2.85 0.03
CA GLN A 29 8.70 2.90 0.68
C GLN A 29 8.90 1.62 1.47
N GLN A 30 9.96 0.89 1.16
CA GLN A 30 10.38 -0.30 1.89
C GLN A 30 11.68 0.00 2.63
N THR A 31 11.74 -0.36 3.91
CA THR A 31 12.90 -0.12 4.78
C THR A 31 13.47 -1.41 5.37
N GLY A 32 12.80 -2.54 5.16
CA GLY A 32 13.22 -3.89 5.52
C GLY A 32 12.40 -4.92 4.75
N GLN A 33 12.72 -6.21 4.90
CA GLN A 33 12.02 -7.30 4.21
C GLN A 33 10.50 -7.25 4.40
N ASP A 34 10.06 -7.01 5.64
CA ASP A 34 8.65 -6.94 6.03
C ASP A 34 8.26 -5.58 6.61
N ARG A 35 9.03 -4.53 6.31
CA ARG A 35 8.75 -3.15 6.75
C ARG A 35 8.53 -2.26 5.56
N TYR A 36 7.30 -1.82 5.36
CA TYR A 36 6.95 -0.95 4.24
C TYR A 36 5.80 0.01 4.57
N ARG A 37 5.76 1.09 3.80
CA ARG A 37 4.68 2.07 3.77
C ARG A 37 4.11 2.16 2.37
N LEU A 38 2.79 2.02 2.27
CA LEU A 38 2.02 2.35 1.07
C LEU A 38 1.18 3.59 1.38
N LEU A 39 1.32 4.63 0.55
CA LEU A 39 0.48 5.81 0.61
C LEU A 39 -0.22 5.97 -0.75
N LEU A 40 -1.55 6.04 -0.72
CA LEU A 40 -2.39 6.36 -1.87
C LEU A 40 -2.95 7.77 -1.71
N THR A 41 -2.71 8.63 -2.69
CA THR A 41 -3.24 9.99 -2.73
C THR A 41 -4.13 10.18 -3.94
N ASN A 42 -5.28 10.81 -3.75
CA ASN A 42 -6.17 11.14 -4.86
C ASN A 42 -5.58 12.31 -5.68
N PRO A 43 -6.11 12.59 -6.89
CA PRO A 43 -5.61 13.67 -7.75
C PRO A 43 -5.65 15.07 -7.11
N LEU A 44 -6.49 15.28 -6.09
CA LEU A 44 -6.61 16.53 -5.35
C LEU A 44 -5.52 16.68 -4.26
N GLY A 45 -4.72 15.63 -4.04
CA GLY A 45 -3.61 15.63 -3.09
C GLY A 45 -3.96 15.14 -1.68
N SER A 46 -5.23 14.76 -1.44
CA SER A 46 -5.63 14.18 -0.15
C SER A 46 -5.25 12.69 -0.08
N THR A 47 -5.00 12.21 1.14
CA THR A 47 -4.77 10.79 1.41
C THR A 47 -6.07 10.01 1.21
N GLU A 48 -6.02 9.01 0.33
CA GLU A 48 -7.09 8.03 0.19
C GLU A 48 -6.88 6.87 1.19
N LEU A 49 -5.63 6.46 1.35
CA LEU A 49 -5.23 5.39 2.26
C LEU A 49 -3.75 5.52 2.60
N GLU A 50 -3.41 5.31 3.86
CA GLU A 50 -2.05 5.07 4.29
C GLU A 50 -1.97 3.72 5.01
N LEU A 51 -1.03 2.87 4.61
CA LEU A 51 -0.76 1.59 5.26
C LEU A 51 0.71 1.51 5.65
N ASN A 52 0.95 1.22 6.92
CA ASN A 52 2.27 0.97 7.49
C ASN A 52 2.32 -0.47 7.99
N ALA A 53 3.11 -1.31 7.33
CA ALA A 53 3.27 -2.71 7.68
C ALA A 53 4.63 -2.96 8.33
N GLN A 54 4.61 -3.74 9.39
CA GLN A 54 5.78 -4.26 10.09
C GLN A 54 5.49 -5.65 10.64
N PRO A 55 6.50 -6.44 11.06
CA PRO A 55 6.27 -7.78 11.60
C PRO A 55 5.28 -7.75 12.78
N GLY A 56 4.19 -8.52 12.66
CA GLY A 56 3.15 -8.65 13.69
C GLY A 56 2.28 -7.41 13.91
N ASN A 57 2.37 -6.39 13.05
CA ASN A 57 1.49 -5.22 13.15
C ASN A 57 1.38 -4.48 11.81
N VAL A 58 0.14 -4.33 11.35
CA VAL A 58 -0.21 -3.48 10.22
C VAL A 58 -1.11 -2.37 10.74
N GLN A 59 -0.80 -1.13 10.37
CA GLN A 59 -1.64 0.03 10.65
C GLN A 59 -2.18 0.59 9.34
N LEU A 60 -3.48 0.87 9.30
CA LEU A 60 -4.13 1.54 8.18
C LEU A 60 -4.80 2.82 8.66
N VAL A 61 -4.65 3.89 7.89
CA VAL A 61 -5.36 5.15 8.05
C VAL A 61 -6.20 5.38 6.80
N ASP A 62 -7.51 5.52 6.97
CA ASP A 62 -8.43 5.80 5.86
C ASP A 62 -8.50 7.31 5.52
N ASN A 63 -9.28 7.65 4.50
CA ASN A 63 -9.51 9.03 4.07
C ASN A 63 -10.26 9.91 5.09
N LYS A 64 -10.78 9.34 6.19
CA LYS A 64 -11.39 10.04 7.32
C LYS A 64 -10.42 10.20 8.50
N GLY A 65 -9.19 9.70 8.38
CA GLY A 65 -8.20 9.70 9.45
C GLY A 65 -8.45 8.62 10.51
N GLN A 66 -9.39 7.69 10.29
CA GLN A 66 -9.63 6.58 11.20
C GLN A 66 -8.48 5.59 11.11
N ARG A 67 -8.03 5.10 12.27
CA ARG A 67 -6.89 4.19 12.38
C ARG A 67 -7.35 2.79 12.71
N TYR A 68 -6.79 1.82 11.99
CA TYR A 68 -7.07 0.40 12.16
C TYR A 68 -5.78 -0.37 12.33
N THR A 69 -5.84 -1.47 13.08
CA THR A 69 -4.72 -2.38 13.27
C THR A 69 -5.13 -3.80 12.94
N ALA A 70 -4.26 -4.52 12.24
CA ALA A 70 -4.45 -5.92 11.92
C ALA A 70 -3.09 -6.64 11.81
N ASP A 71 -3.14 -7.98 11.79
CA ASP A 71 -1.96 -8.81 11.54
C ASP A 71 -1.73 -9.05 10.04
N ASP A 72 -2.78 -8.90 9.23
CA ASP A 72 -2.74 -9.04 7.77
C ASP A 72 -3.18 -7.75 7.06
N ALA A 73 -2.30 -7.24 6.20
CA ALA A 73 -2.50 -6.02 5.46
C ALA A 73 -3.50 -6.16 4.30
N GLU A 74 -3.46 -7.27 3.57
CA GLU A 74 -4.30 -7.50 2.40
C GLU A 74 -5.75 -7.69 2.82
N GLU A 75 -5.97 -8.51 3.85
CA GLU A 75 -7.30 -8.74 4.41
C GLU A 75 -7.91 -7.43 4.94
N MET A 76 -7.12 -6.63 5.66
CA MET A 76 -7.57 -5.36 6.22
C MET A 76 -7.95 -4.34 5.15
N ILE A 77 -7.14 -4.14 4.11
CA ILE A 77 -7.50 -3.23 3.00
C ILE A 77 -8.79 -3.70 2.35
N GLY A 78 -8.90 -4.99 2.01
CA GLY A 78 -10.07 -5.54 1.33
C GLY A 78 -11.36 -5.28 2.12
N LYS A 79 -11.35 -5.54 3.42
CA LYS A 79 -12.52 -5.33 4.30
C LYS A 79 -12.88 -3.86 4.48
N LEU A 80 -11.89 -2.98 4.64
CA LEU A 80 -12.15 -1.57 4.98
C LEU A 80 -12.47 -0.70 3.76
N THR A 81 -11.94 -1.07 2.59
CA THR A 81 -12.02 -0.22 1.39
C THR A 81 -12.83 -0.84 0.25
N GLY A 82 -13.18 -2.14 0.36
CA GLY A 82 -13.75 -2.90 -0.76
C GLY A 82 -12.77 -3.08 -1.93
N MET A 83 -11.49 -2.77 -1.74
CA MET A 83 -10.42 -2.95 -2.72
C MET A 83 -9.49 -4.08 -2.24
N PRO A 84 -9.73 -5.36 -2.59
CA PRO A 84 -8.75 -6.41 -2.34
C PRO A 84 -7.49 -6.15 -3.18
N ILE A 85 -6.50 -5.47 -2.60
CA ILE A 85 -5.22 -5.18 -3.25
C ILE A 85 -4.24 -6.31 -2.87
N PRO A 86 -3.67 -7.05 -3.85
CA PRO A 86 -2.69 -8.10 -3.57
C PRO A 86 -1.32 -7.48 -3.28
N LEU A 87 -1.13 -6.92 -2.08
CA LEU A 87 0.08 -6.22 -1.64
C LEU A 87 1.37 -7.05 -1.78
N ASN A 88 1.30 -8.36 -1.57
CA ASN A 88 2.41 -9.30 -1.73
C ASN A 88 2.82 -9.42 -3.19
N SER A 89 1.86 -9.51 -4.10
CA SER A 89 2.13 -9.51 -5.54
C SER A 89 2.64 -8.14 -6.01
N LEU A 90 2.04 -7.06 -5.50
CA LEU A 90 2.46 -5.68 -5.77
C LEU A 90 3.92 -5.45 -5.35
N ARG A 91 4.31 -5.92 -4.16
CA ARG A 91 5.72 -5.93 -3.70
C ARG A 91 6.64 -6.61 -4.70
N GLN A 92 6.29 -7.83 -5.14
CA GLN A 92 7.13 -8.58 -6.07
C GLN A 92 7.28 -7.90 -7.43
N TRP A 93 6.22 -7.30 -7.96
CA TRP A 93 6.29 -6.56 -9.23
C TRP A 93 7.19 -5.35 -9.12
N ILE A 94 7.00 -4.57 -8.07
CA ILE A 94 7.79 -3.40 -7.72
C ILE A 94 9.29 -3.76 -7.68
N PHE A 95 9.66 -4.88 -7.06
CA PHE A 95 11.05 -5.34 -7.04
C PHE A 95 11.58 -5.75 -8.42
N ARG A 96 10.76 -6.40 -9.26
CA ARG A 96 11.16 -6.85 -10.61
C ARG A 96 11.47 -5.69 -11.56
N PHE A 97 10.83 -4.53 -11.40
CA PHE A 97 11.06 -3.37 -12.27
C PHE A 97 12.22 -2.46 -11.83
N THR A 98 12.81 -2.74 -10.66
CA THR A 98 13.90 -1.93 -10.09
C THR A 98 15.22 -2.68 -9.95
N GLY A 99 15.29 -3.87 -10.55
CA GLY A 99 16.49 -4.73 -10.62
C GLY A 99 17.29 -4.51 -11.89
#